data_AF-A0A1T4QKJ8-F1
#
_entry.id   AF-A0A1T4QKJ8-F1
#
_cell.length_a   1.000
_cell.length_b   1.000
_cell.length_c   1.000
_cell.angle_alpha   90.00
_cell.angle_beta   90.00
_cell.angle_gamma   90.00
#
_symmetry.space_group_name_H-M   'P 1'
#
loop_
_entity.id
_entity.type
_entity.pdbx_description
1 polymer ?
#
loop_
_entity_poly.entity_id
_entity_poly.type
_entity_poly.pdbx_seq_one_letter_code
_entity_poly.pdbx_strand_id
1 'polypeptide(L)'
;MTDAGAGERVCGVCGRALPASMLRPVAVVSGAVRATLDRDEPEWAHTSWICSDDLRRARQTTIEEMIREDHGELTVLDRAVLKSLAASGTVTVNPEEVYDKRLDFGDRLADRLAGFAGSWTFLLSFAGVLVLWIGVNSFALFSAPFDPYPFILLNLILSCVAAVQAPLIMMSQRRQEEKDRLRSENDYRINLKAEVEIRRLHEKMDHHLLMQWDHLTRLGKAQDEIVRQLRAGSGADRKG
;
A
#
# COMPACT_ATOMS: atom_id res chain seq x y z
N MET A 1 24.67 -14.59 43.09
CA MET A 1 25.02 -15.63 42.11
C MET A 1 25.16 -14.96 40.75
N THR A 2 26.43 -14.85 40.29
CA THR A 2 26.93 -14.66 38.91
C THR A 2 26.31 -13.50 38.10
N ASP A 3 26.93 -12.32 37.98
CA ASP A 3 28.17 -12.00 37.25
C ASP A 3 28.31 -12.71 35.89
N ALA A 4 28.05 -11.97 34.81
CA ALA A 4 28.40 -12.32 33.44
C ALA A 4 28.46 -11.04 32.59
N GLY A 5 29.68 -10.63 32.22
CA GLY A 5 30.00 -9.37 31.58
C GLY A 5 29.14 -9.04 30.36
N ALA A 6 28.60 -7.81 30.35
CA ALA A 6 28.13 -7.14 29.15
C ALA A 6 29.34 -6.77 28.29
N GLY A 7 29.99 -7.76 27.70
CA GLY A 7 31.08 -7.55 26.75
C GLY A 7 30.52 -6.80 25.55
N GLU A 8 31.03 -5.59 25.33
CA GLU A 8 30.82 -4.88 24.08
C GLU A 8 31.30 -5.78 22.94
N ARG A 9 30.46 -5.89 21.91
CA ARG A 9 30.79 -6.67 20.71
C ARG A 9 30.87 -5.73 19.54
N VAL A 10 31.63 -6.13 18.54
CA VAL A 10 31.88 -5.31 17.36
C VAL A 10 30.89 -5.69 16.27
N CYS A 11 30.28 -4.68 15.65
CA CYS A 11 29.48 -4.89 14.46
C CYS A 11 30.38 -5.17 13.24
N GLY A 12 30.09 -6.22 12.48
CA GLY A 12 30.85 -6.57 11.27
C GLY A 12 30.76 -5.59 10.11
N VAL A 13 29.75 -4.73 10.09
CA VAL A 13 29.55 -3.75 9.02
C VAL A 13 30.21 -2.43 9.39
N CYS A 14 29.79 -1.78 10.48
CA CYS A 14 30.35 -0.47 10.85
C CYS A 14 31.62 -0.50 11.73
N GLY A 15 32.06 -1.67 12.21
CA GLY A 15 33.25 -1.82 13.05
C GLY A 15 33.14 -1.21 14.46
N ARG A 16 31.96 -0.72 14.87
CA ARG A 16 31.76 -0.08 16.18
C ARG A 16 31.55 -1.13 17.27
N ALA A 17 32.19 -0.91 18.42
CA ALA A 17 31.89 -1.62 19.67
C ALA A 17 30.57 -1.08 20.25
N LEU A 18 29.59 -1.96 20.42
CA LEU A 18 28.25 -1.62 20.89
C LEU A 18 27.80 -2.59 21.99
N PRO A 19 26.89 -2.16 22.88
CA PRO A 19 26.30 -3.05 23.87
C PRO A 19 25.51 -4.17 23.17
N ALA A 20 25.53 -5.37 23.76
CA ALA A 20 24.88 -6.56 23.21
C ALA A 20 23.37 -6.37 22.93
N SER A 21 22.70 -5.41 23.59
CA SER A 21 21.30 -5.06 23.36
C SER A 21 21.02 -4.46 21.98
N MET A 22 22.01 -3.81 21.35
CA MET A 22 21.87 -3.17 20.04
C MET A 22 22.30 -4.07 18.87
N LEU A 23 22.92 -5.21 19.18
CA LEU A 23 23.48 -6.14 18.21
C LEU A 23 22.58 -7.35 18.02
N ARG A 24 22.57 -7.88 16.80
CA ARG A 24 21.86 -9.10 16.42
C ARG A 24 22.86 -10.12 15.87
N PRO A 25 22.67 -11.42 16.15
CA PRO A 25 23.48 -12.46 15.54
C PRO A 25 23.27 -12.47 14.01
N VAL A 26 24.34 -12.71 13.26
CA VAL A 26 24.30 -12.85 11.79
C VAL A 26 23.30 -13.93 11.33
N ALA A 27 23.08 -14.97 12.14
CA ALA A 27 22.11 -16.03 11.85
C ALA A 27 20.65 -15.56 11.74
N VAL A 28 20.32 -14.37 12.24
CA VAL A 28 18.95 -13.79 12.20
C VAL A 28 18.75 -12.91 10.96
N VAL A 29 19.81 -12.64 10.19
CA VAL A 29 19.74 -11.86 8.95
C VAL A 29 19.10 -12.71 7.86
N SER A 30 18.09 -12.18 7.18
CA SER A 30 17.40 -12.89 6.12
C SER A 30 18.31 -13.06 4.91
N GLY A 31 18.13 -14.13 4.12
CA GLY A 31 18.97 -14.46 2.97
C GLY A 31 19.09 -13.34 1.93
N ALA A 32 18.00 -12.62 1.64
CA ALA A 32 17.99 -11.49 0.72
C ALA A 32 18.88 -10.34 1.23
N VAL A 33 18.76 -9.99 2.52
CA VAL A 33 19.60 -8.94 3.15
C VAL A 33 21.05 -9.41 3.25
N ARG A 34 21.25 -10.71 3.49
CA ARG A 34 22.56 -11.33 3.54
C ARG A 34 23.25 -11.25 2.18
N ALA A 35 22.55 -11.52 1.09
CA ALA A 35 23.08 -11.41 -0.28
C ALA A 35 23.51 -9.98 -0.62
N THR A 36 22.72 -8.97 -0.22
CA THR A 36 23.10 -7.55 -0.34
C THR A 36 24.38 -7.25 0.45
N LEU A 37 24.45 -7.68 1.71
CA LEU A 37 25.62 -7.45 2.58
C LEU A 37 26.87 -8.20 2.10
N ASP A 38 26.74 -9.44 1.60
CA ASP A 38 27.84 -10.24 1.09
C ASP A 38 28.45 -9.62 -0.19
N ARG A 39 27.64 -8.89 -0.97
CA ARG A 39 28.08 -8.16 -2.16
C ARG A 39 28.75 -6.83 -1.81
N ASP A 40 28.16 -6.08 -0.87
CA ASP A 40 28.57 -4.71 -0.57
C ASP A 40 29.72 -4.65 0.47
N GLU A 41 29.73 -5.56 1.46
CA GLU A 41 30.68 -5.57 2.59
C GLU A 41 31.10 -7.00 2.98
N PRO A 42 31.82 -7.75 2.15
CA PRO A 42 32.03 -9.21 2.29
C PRO A 42 32.66 -9.67 3.62
N GLU A 43 33.38 -8.81 4.33
CA GLU A 43 34.02 -9.17 5.61
C GLU A 43 33.08 -9.13 6.83
N TRP A 44 31.85 -8.65 6.67
CA TRP A 44 30.91 -8.48 7.78
C TRP A 44 30.60 -9.79 8.53
N ALA A 45 30.64 -10.92 7.83
CA ALA A 45 30.30 -12.23 8.35
C ALA A 45 31.29 -12.74 9.43
N HIS A 46 32.52 -12.23 9.46
CA HIS A 46 33.58 -12.72 10.37
C HIS A 46 33.31 -12.42 11.85
N THR A 47 32.65 -11.30 12.15
CA THR A 47 32.41 -10.85 13.53
C THR A 47 31.20 -11.52 14.19
N SER A 48 30.36 -12.25 13.44
CA SER A 48 29.12 -12.89 13.91
C SER A 48 28.01 -11.95 14.45
N TRP A 49 28.20 -10.62 14.42
CA TRP A 49 27.26 -9.63 14.95
C TRP A 49 27.01 -8.45 14.00
N ILE A 50 25.77 -7.99 13.90
CA ILE A 50 25.37 -6.80 13.15
C ILE A 50 24.54 -5.86 14.02
N CYS A 51 24.76 -4.54 13.93
CA CYS A 51 23.98 -3.56 14.69
C CYS A 51 22.61 -3.30 14.05
N SER A 52 21.66 -2.85 14.87
CA SER A 52 20.29 -2.59 14.41
C SER A 52 20.20 -1.48 13.35
N ASP A 53 21.14 -0.53 13.34
CA ASP A 53 21.20 0.54 12.34
C ASP A 53 21.67 0.03 10.99
N ASP A 54 22.77 -0.73 10.95
CA ASP A 54 23.28 -1.31 9.70
C ASP A 54 22.33 -2.38 9.15
N LEU A 55 21.71 -3.17 10.02
CA LEU A 55 20.68 -4.12 9.61
C LEU A 55 19.45 -3.40 9.02
N ARG A 56 19.06 -2.23 9.56
CA ARG A 56 18.00 -1.39 8.97
C ARG A 56 18.41 -0.84 7.61
N ARG A 57 19.64 -0.33 7.49
CA ARG A 57 20.19 0.18 6.22
C ARG A 57 20.19 -0.90 5.14
N ALA A 58 20.79 -2.06 5.43
CA ALA A 58 20.86 -3.18 4.49
C ALA A 58 19.46 -3.64 4.05
N ARG A 59 18.51 -3.77 4.99
CA ARG A 59 17.10 -4.07 4.66
C ARG A 59 16.46 -3.05 3.74
N GLN A 60 16.77 -1.76 3.93
CA GLN A 60 16.23 -0.70 3.10
C GLN A 60 16.81 -0.79 1.69
N THR A 61 18.13 -1.00 1.56
CA THR A 61 18.81 -1.20 0.27
C THR A 61 18.23 -2.39 -0.49
N THR A 62 18.03 -3.54 0.17
CA THR A 62 17.44 -4.73 -0.48
C THR A 62 16.03 -4.46 -1.02
N ILE A 63 15.17 -3.76 -0.26
CA ILE A 63 13.82 -3.42 -0.74
C ILE A 63 13.89 -2.39 -1.86
N GLU A 64 14.79 -1.42 -1.77
CA GLU A 64 14.99 -0.42 -2.82
C GLU A 64 15.45 -1.06 -4.14
N GLU A 65 16.40 -2.00 -4.09
CA GLU A 65 16.86 -2.77 -5.25
C GLU A 65 15.73 -3.59 -5.87
N MET A 66 14.95 -4.28 -5.03
CA MET A 66 13.79 -5.06 -5.49
C MET A 66 12.78 -4.18 -6.23
N ILE A 67 12.38 -3.04 -5.66
CA ILE A 67 11.44 -2.12 -6.30
C ILE A 67 12.04 -1.58 -7.60
N ARG A 68 13.34 -1.28 -7.63
CA ARG A 68 14.04 -0.81 -8.83
C ARG A 68 14.08 -1.87 -9.93
N GLU A 69 14.24 -3.13 -9.57
CA GLU A 69 14.20 -4.25 -10.52
C GLU A 69 12.80 -4.40 -11.15
N ASP A 70 11.76 -4.34 -10.33
CA ASP A 70 10.38 -4.55 -10.78
C ASP A 70 9.80 -3.31 -11.49
N HIS A 71 10.10 -2.08 -11.02
CA HIS A 71 9.49 -0.83 -11.51
C HIS A 71 10.44 0.06 -12.34
N GLY A 72 11.73 -0.28 -12.43
CA GLY A 72 12.73 0.59 -13.06
C GLY A 72 13.12 1.75 -12.14
N GLU A 73 12.89 3.00 -12.55
CA GLU A 73 13.28 4.15 -11.71
C GLU A 73 12.33 4.38 -10.52
N LEU A 74 12.91 4.64 -9.34
CA LEU A 74 12.15 4.89 -8.12
C LEU A 74 11.39 6.20 -8.19
N THR A 75 10.06 6.10 -8.17
CA THR A 75 9.16 7.24 -8.13
C THR A 75 9.15 7.92 -6.76
N VAL A 76 8.50 9.09 -6.68
CA VAL A 76 8.29 9.81 -5.41
C VAL A 76 7.47 8.97 -4.43
N LEU A 77 6.50 8.20 -4.94
CA LEU A 77 5.65 7.31 -4.12
C LEU A 77 6.46 6.14 -3.57
N ASP A 78 7.33 5.52 -4.36
CA ASP A 78 8.21 4.43 -3.90
C ASP A 78 9.09 4.88 -2.73
N ARG A 79 9.72 6.05 -2.88
CA ARG A 79 10.57 6.63 -1.81
C ARG A 79 9.77 6.94 -0.55
N ALA A 80 8.53 7.39 -0.68
CA ALA A 80 7.64 7.62 0.45
C ALA A 80 7.31 6.30 1.17
N VAL A 81 7.04 5.22 0.43
CA VAL A 81 6.80 3.88 1.00
C VAL A 81 8.05 3.37 1.71
N LEU A 82 9.22 3.42 1.07
CA LEU A 82 10.51 3.04 1.67
C LEU A 82 10.75 3.76 3.01
N LYS A 83 10.49 5.07 3.06
CA LYS A 83 10.61 5.87 4.29
C LYS A 83 9.62 5.43 5.38
N SER A 84 8.38 5.12 5.00
CA SER A 84 7.35 4.66 5.94
C SER A 84 7.61 3.25 6.48
N LEU A 85 8.18 2.35 5.67
CA LEU A 85 8.62 1.02 6.06
C LEU A 85 9.76 1.09 7.09
N ALA A 86 10.70 2.03 6.92
CA ALA A 86 11.78 2.25 7.89
C ALA A 86 11.25 2.71 9.26
N ALA A 87 10.16 3.48 9.28
CA ALA A 87 9.58 4.04 10.50
C ALA A 87 8.77 3.05 11.35
N SER A 88 8.54 1.80 10.89
CA SER A 88 7.80 0.75 11.64
C SER A 88 6.44 1.21 12.23
N GLY A 89 5.74 2.12 11.56
CA GLY A 89 4.42 2.61 11.98
C GLY A 89 3.28 1.90 11.24
N THR A 90 2.18 1.63 11.94
CA THR A 90 0.89 1.26 11.33
C THR A 90 0.33 2.48 10.61
N VAL A 91 0.67 2.61 9.32
CA VAL A 91 0.17 3.68 8.46
C VAL A 91 -1.11 3.20 7.77
N THR A 92 -2.20 3.13 8.52
CA THR A 92 -3.54 3.19 7.92
C THR A 92 -3.98 4.63 7.95
N VAL A 93 -3.46 5.43 7.02
CA VAL A 93 -3.97 6.79 6.82
C VAL A 93 -5.24 6.64 6.01
N ASN A 94 -6.36 7.13 6.53
CA ASN A 94 -7.60 7.27 5.79
C ASN A 94 -7.54 8.60 5.01
N PRO A 95 -7.33 8.61 3.69
CA PRO A 95 -7.16 9.83 2.90
C PRO A 95 -8.38 10.75 2.95
N GLU A 96 -9.59 10.18 3.04
CA GLU A 96 -10.85 10.91 3.08
C GLU A 96 -10.96 11.78 4.34
N GLU A 97 -10.57 11.26 5.50
CA GLU A 97 -10.62 12.03 6.75
C GLU A 97 -9.68 13.24 6.75
N VAL A 98 -8.54 13.14 6.05
CA VAL A 98 -7.57 14.24 5.93
C VAL A 98 -8.10 15.31 4.97
N TYR A 99 -8.81 14.90 3.92
CA TYR A 99 -9.40 15.81 2.94
C TYR A 99 -10.63 16.54 3.49
N ASP A 100 -11.56 15.81 4.11
CA ASP A 100 -12.83 16.38 4.60
C ASP A 100 -12.65 17.41 5.72
N LYS A 101 -11.53 17.34 6.46
CA LYS A 101 -11.14 18.34 7.47
C LYS A 101 -10.69 19.67 6.86
N ARG A 102 -10.40 19.73 5.56
CA ARG A 102 -9.94 20.95 4.86
C ARG A 102 -11.05 21.66 4.08
N LEU A 103 -12.25 21.08 3.98
CA LEU A 103 -13.35 21.65 3.19
C LEU A 103 -13.97 22.87 3.88
N ASP A 104 -14.05 23.98 3.16
CA ASP A 104 -14.76 25.17 3.59
C ASP A 104 -16.29 25.00 3.40
N PHE A 105 -17.08 25.88 4.02
CA PHE A 105 -18.54 25.90 3.89
C PHE A 105 -18.97 26.01 2.41
N GLY A 106 -18.28 26.84 1.63
CA GLY A 106 -18.54 27.00 0.19
C GLY A 106 -18.33 25.71 -0.60
N ASP A 107 -17.32 24.91 -0.26
CA ASP A 107 -17.05 23.64 -0.92
C ASP A 107 -18.16 22.63 -0.66
N ARG A 108 -18.62 22.53 0.59
CA ARG A 108 -19.70 21.63 0.98
C ARG A 108 -21.03 21.98 0.31
N LEU A 109 -21.31 23.28 0.14
CA LEU A 109 -22.50 23.73 -0.57
C LEU A 109 -22.41 23.41 -2.07
N ALA A 110 -21.26 23.69 -2.69
CA ALA A 110 -21.05 23.41 -4.10
C ALA A 110 -21.14 21.90 -4.42
N ASP A 111 -20.61 21.02 -3.58
CA ASP A 111 -20.72 19.56 -3.78
C ASP A 111 -22.17 19.06 -3.67
N ARG A 112 -22.96 19.60 -2.72
CA ARG A 112 -24.39 19.27 -2.62
C ARG A 112 -25.18 19.76 -3.83
N LEU A 113 -24.92 20.99 -4.28
CA LEU A 113 -25.58 21.56 -5.46
C LEU A 113 -25.20 20.80 -6.74
N ALA A 114 -23.95 20.42 -6.90
CA ALA A 114 -23.49 19.61 -8.03
C ALA A 114 -24.14 18.21 -8.01
N GLY A 115 -24.19 17.55 -6.85
CA GLY A 115 -24.86 16.25 -6.70
C GLY A 115 -26.36 16.32 -6.98
N PHE A 116 -27.04 17.39 -6.55
CA PHE A 116 -28.46 17.60 -6.84
C PHE A 116 -28.69 17.88 -8.34
N ALA A 117 -27.90 18.76 -8.94
CA ALA A 117 -27.98 19.10 -10.36
C ALA A 117 -27.66 17.90 -11.29
N GLY A 118 -26.86 16.94 -10.80
CA GLY A 118 -26.54 15.70 -11.50
C GLY A 118 -27.56 14.57 -11.33
N SER A 119 -28.65 14.77 -10.57
CA SER A 119 -29.65 13.73 -10.32
C SER A 119 -30.66 13.59 -11.47
N TRP A 120 -31.01 12.35 -11.82
CA TRP A 120 -32.09 12.03 -12.75
C TRP A 120 -33.44 12.63 -12.34
N THR A 121 -33.72 12.71 -11.02
CA THR A 121 -34.96 13.29 -10.51
C THR A 121 -35.03 14.79 -10.76
N PHE A 122 -33.91 15.50 -10.61
CA PHE A 122 -33.83 16.93 -10.88
C PHE A 122 -34.06 17.21 -12.37
N LEU A 123 -33.36 16.47 -13.25
CA LEU A 123 -33.48 16.63 -14.70
C LEU A 123 -34.94 16.49 -15.19
N LEU A 124 -35.64 15.45 -14.73
CA LEU A 124 -37.04 15.21 -15.10
C LEU A 124 -37.98 16.27 -14.52
N SER A 125 -37.79 16.67 -13.26
CA SER A 125 -38.61 17.71 -12.65
C SER A 125 -38.42 19.08 -13.34
N PHE A 126 -37.17 19.42 -13.69
CA PHE A 126 -36.82 20.64 -14.38
C PHE A 126 -37.41 20.68 -15.79
N ALA A 127 -37.32 19.58 -16.55
CA ALA A 127 -37.98 19.44 -17.83
C ALA A 127 -39.51 19.60 -17.71
N GLY A 128 -40.13 19.00 -16.68
CA GLY A 128 -41.56 19.16 -16.39
C GLY A 128 -41.97 20.61 -16.11
N VAL A 129 -41.17 21.34 -15.31
CA VAL A 129 -41.40 22.78 -15.04
C VAL A 129 -41.30 23.60 -16.32
N LEU A 130 -40.34 23.31 -17.21
CA LEU A 130 -40.23 24.01 -18.50
C LEU A 130 -41.45 23.76 -19.39
N VAL A 131 -41.89 22.50 -19.51
CA VAL A 131 -43.10 22.16 -20.28
C VAL A 131 -44.33 22.84 -19.68
N LEU A 132 -44.46 22.85 -18.35
CA LEU A 132 -45.55 23.53 -17.65
C LEU A 132 -45.53 25.05 -17.89
N TRP A 133 -44.36 25.68 -17.81
CA TRP A 133 -44.19 27.12 -18.06
C TRP A 133 -44.60 27.50 -19.48
N ILE A 134 -44.14 26.73 -20.47
CA ILE A 134 -44.49 26.92 -21.88
C ILE A 134 -46.00 26.73 -22.06
N GLY A 135 -46.58 25.68 -21.46
CA GLY A 135 -48.01 25.38 -21.55
C GLY A 135 -48.89 26.50 -20.96
N VAL A 136 -48.56 26.98 -19.76
CA VAL A 136 -49.29 28.07 -19.10
C VAL A 136 -49.22 29.36 -19.93
N ASN A 137 -48.03 29.75 -20.40
CA ASN A 137 -47.87 30.99 -21.16
C ASN A 137 -48.43 30.90 -22.60
N SER A 138 -48.53 29.70 -23.17
CA SER A 138 -49.07 29.49 -24.53
C SER A 138 -50.60 29.33 -24.55
N PHE A 139 -51.19 28.70 -23.53
CA PHE A 139 -52.61 28.31 -23.54
C PHE A 139 -53.49 29.01 -22.49
N ALA A 140 -52.96 29.40 -21.33
CA ALA A 140 -53.78 29.84 -20.20
C ALA A 140 -53.94 31.38 -20.11
N LEU A 141 -53.01 32.15 -20.66
CA LEU A 141 -53.05 33.62 -20.65
C LEU A 141 -53.34 34.20 -22.06
N PHE A 142 -54.43 33.79 -22.70
CA PHE A 142 -54.83 34.36 -24.01
C PHE A 142 -55.16 35.86 -23.98
N SER A 143 -55.37 36.47 -22.80
CA SER A 143 -55.69 37.89 -22.66
C SER A 143 -54.50 38.77 -22.26
N ALA A 144 -53.46 38.22 -21.63
CA ALA A 144 -52.24 38.94 -21.23
C ALA A 144 -51.14 37.94 -20.78
N PRO A 145 -50.38 37.33 -21.70
CA PRO A 145 -49.30 36.39 -21.37
C PRO A 145 -48.18 37.08 -20.57
N PHE A 146 -47.70 36.40 -19.52
CA PHE A 146 -46.64 36.89 -18.65
C PHE A 146 -45.27 36.83 -19.34
N ASP A 147 -45.02 35.76 -20.10
CA ASP A 147 -43.83 35.58 -20.94
C ASP A 147 -44.27 35.11 -22.34
N PRO A 148 -44.66 36.02 -23.25
CA PRO A 148 -45.08 35.66 -24.60
C PRO A 148 -43.93 35.07 -25.41
N TYR A 149 -44.27 34.20 -26.37
CA TYR A 149 -43.31 33.69 -27.36
C TYR A 149 -42.57 34.87 -28.01
N PRO A 150 -41.22 34.93 -27.98
CA PRO A 150 -40.24 33.84 -27.86
C PRO A 150 -39.67 33.53 -26.45
N PHE A 151 -40.40 33.81 -25.36
CA PHE A 151 -40.04 33.48 -23.96
C PHE A 151 -38.71 34.12 -23.47
N ILE A 152 -38.65 35.46 -23.42
CA ILE A 152 -37.41 36.17 -23.07
C ILE A 152 -37.02 35.97 -21.60
N LEU A 153 -38.00 35.90 -20.69
CA LEU A 153 -37.75 35.73 -19.25
C LEU A 153 -37.22 34.33 -18.96
N LEU A 154 -37.84 33.31 -19.55
CA LEU A 154 -37.36 31.92 -19.42
C LEU A 154 -35.94 31.78 -19.96
N ASN A 155 -35.65 32.36 -21.14
CA ASN A 155 -34.31 32.33 -21.71
C ASN A 155 -33.26 33.04 -20.83
N LEU A 156 -33.63 34.17 -20.21
CA LEU A 156 -32.74 34.89 -19.29
C LEU A 156 -32.43 34.05 -18.04
N ILE A 157 -33.46 33.44 -17.44
CA ILE A 157 -33.30 32.59 -16.25
C ILE A 157 -32.44 31.37 -16.58
N LEU A 158 -32.74 30.66 -17.67
CA LEU A 158 -31.95 29.50 -18.11
C LEU A 158 -30.48 29.86 -18.34
N SER A 159 -30.22 30.99 -18.99
CA SER A 159 -28.85 31.46 -19.24
C SER A 159 -28.11 31.77 -17.94
N CYS A 160 -28.78 32.41 -16.98
CA CYS A 160 -28.20 32.71 -15.67
C CYS A 160 -27.89 31.43 -14.88
N VAL A 161 -28.83 30.48 -14.87
CA VAL A 161 -28.66 29.17 -14.21
C VAL A 161 -27.47 28.42 -14.83
N ALA A 162 -27.41 28.32 -16.16
CA ALA A 162 -26.32 27.63 -16.86
C ALA A 162 -24.96 28.28 -16.59
N ALA A 163 -24.89 29.62 -16.60
CA ALA A 163 -23.66 30.36 -16.33
C ALA A 163 -23.10 30.10 -14.92
N VAL A 164 -23.96 29.97 -13.91
CA VAL A 164 -23.55 29.64 -12.53
C VAL A 164 -23.28 28.15 -12.36
N GLN A 165 -24.00 27.29 -13.09
CA GLN A 165 -23.90 25.84 -12.98
C GLN A 165 -22.55 25.31 -13.49
N ALA A 166 -22.04 25.81 -14.62
CA ALA A 166 -20.80 25.28 -15.20
C ALA A 166 -19.57 25.43 -14.27
N PRO A 167 -19.30 26.60 -13.65
CA PRO A 167 -18.22 26.74 -12.66
C PRO A 167 -18.45 25.88 -11.41
N LEU A 168 -19.69 25.76 -10.93
CA LEU A 168 -19.99 24.92 -9.77
C LEU A 168 -19.68 23.44 -10.04
N ILE A 169 -20.07 22.93 -11.21
CA ILE A 169 -19.75 21.58 -11.65
C ILE A 169 -18.22 21.42 -11.75
N MET A 170 -17.53 22.35 -12.40
CA MET A 170 -16.07 22.28 -12.59
C MET A 170 -15.30 22.31 -11.26
N MET A 171 -15.77 23.11 -10.29
CA MET A 171 -15.20 23.12 -8.93
C MET A 171 -15.42 21.78 -8.21
N SER A 172 -16.61 21.18 -8.31
CA SER A 172 -16.89 19.88 -7.71
C SER A 172 -16.10 18.75 -8.38
N GLN A 173 -15.97 18.78 -9.71
CA GLN A 173 -15.15 17.83 -10.47
C GLN A 173 -13.68 17.89 -10.05
N ARG A 174 -13.08 19.10 -10.00
CA ARG A 174 -11.69 19.26 -9.55
C ARG A 174 -11.46 18.69 -8.14
N ARG A 175 -12.42 18.88 -7.22
CA ARG A 175 -12.35 18.28 -5.87
C ARG A 175 -12.44 16.77 -5.90
N GLN A 176 -13.35 16.22 -6.72
CA GLN A 176 -13.50 14.78 -6.87
C GLN A 176 -12.24 14.13 -7.49
N GLU A 177 -11.66 14.74 -8.52
CA GLU A 177 -10.38 14.32 -9.11
C GLU A 177 -9.24 14.33 -8.10
N GLU A 178 -9.19 15.34 -7.22
CA GLU A 178 -8.19 15.40 -6.16
C GLU A 178 -8.36 14.29 -5.13
N LYS A 179 -9.61 13.99 -4.72
CA LYS A 179 -9.92 12.85 -3.84
C LYS A 179 -9.52 11.53 -4.49
N ASP A 180 -9.87 11.34 -5.76
CA ASP A 180 -9.57 10.11 -6.49
C ASP A 180 -8.07 9.93 -6.72
N ARG A 181 -7.32 11.01 -6.96
CA ARG A 181 -5.85 10.99 -6.98
C ARG A 181 -5.27 10.56 -5.64
N LEU A 182 -5.73 11.15 -4.53
CA LEU A 182 -5.25 10.80 -3.19
C LEU A 182 -5.57 9.35 -2.81
N ARG A 183 -6.74 8.84 -3.20
CA ARG A 183 -7.12 7.43 -3.05
C ARG A 183 -6.18 6.53 -3.83
N SER A 184 -5.97 6.82 -5.12
CA SER A 184 -5.07 6.05 -5.99
C SER A 184 -3.64 6.02 -5.45
N GLU A 185 -3.12 7.14 -4.95
CA GLU A 185 -1.81 7.18 -4.29
C GLU A 185 -1.76 6.33 -3.03
N ASN A 186 -2.82 6.32 -2.21
CA ASN A 186 -2.87 5.52 -0.99
C ASN A 186 -2.98 4.02 -1.30
N ASP A 187 -3.84 3.65 -2.24
CA ASP A 187 -3.99 2.26 -2.70
C ASP A 187 -2.66 1.73 -3.25
N TYR A 188 -1.95 2.54 -4.03
CA TYR A 188 -0.60 2.22 -4.49
C TYR A 188 0.35 1.93 -3.33
N ARG A 189 0.38 2.79 -2.31
CA ARG A 189 1.24 2.61 -1.12
C ARG A 189 0.88 1.34 -0.34
N ILE A 190 -0.40 1.04 -0.19
CA ILE A 190 -0.88 -0.19 0.48
C ILE A 190 -0.45 -1.42 -0.32
N ASN A 191 -0.64 -1.41 -1.64
CA ASN A 191 -0.28 -2.53 -2.50
C ASN A 191 1.23 -2.81 -2.46
N LEU A 192 2.06 -1.78 -2.64
CA LEU A 192 3.52 -1.92 -2.59
C LEU A 192 4.00 -2.42 -1.22
N LYS A 193 3.39 -1.94 -0.14
CA LYS A 193 3.69 -2.44 1.20
C LYS A 193 3.30 -3.91 1.38
N ALA A 194 2.12 -4.30 0.89
CA ALA A 194 1.65 -5.68 0.94
C ALA A 194 2.59 -6.61 0.17
N GLU A 195 3.07 -6.18 -1.01
CA GLU A 195 4.05 -6.93 -1.79
C GLU A 195 5.36 -7.17 -1.02
N VAL A 196 5.93 -6.14 -0.39
CA VAL A 196 7.13 -6.27 0.45
C VAL A 196 6.89 -7.21 1.64
N GLU A 197 5.73 -7.14 2.28
CA GLU A 197 5.37 -8.02 3.40
C GLU A 197 5.20 -9.48 2.95
N ILE A 198 4.55 -9.72 1.81
CA ILE A 198 4.39 -11.05 1.22
C ILE A 198 5.76 -11.66 0.90
N ARG A 199 6.67 -10.89 0.27
CA ARG A 199 8.00 -11.41 -0.07
C ARG A 199 8.82 -11.77 1.18
N ARG A 200 8.72 -10.97 2.24
CA ARG A 200 9.33 -11.29 3.54
C ARG A 200 8.73 -12.54 4.19
N LEU A 201 7.42 -12.77 4.03
CA LEU A 201 6.79 -14.00 4.49
C LEU A 201 7.26 -15.21 3.68
N HIS A 202 7.39 -15.06 2.36
CA HIS A 202 7.88 -16.10 1.46
C HIS A 202 9.29 -16.56 1.85
N GLU A 203 10.19 -15.61 2.09
CA GLU A 203 11.57 -15.91 2.52
C GLU A 203 11.63 -16.69 3.84
N LYS A 204 10.76 -16.34 4.82
CA LYS A 204 10.66 -17.10 6.07
C LYS A 204 10.07 -18.49 5.86
N MET A 205 9.07 -18.60 4.98
CA MET A 205 8.45 -19.88 4.64
C MET A 205 9.47 -20.82 3.99
N ASP A 206 10.26 -20.32 3.03
CA ASP A 206 11.35 -21.08 2.39
C ASP A 206 12.37 -21.56 3.42
N HIS A 207 12.77 -20.69 4.35
CA HIS A 207 13.66 -21.07 5.43
C HIS A 207 13.09 -22.23 6.27
N HIS A 208 11.81 -22.16 6.64
CA HIS A 208 11.16 -23.22 7.40
C HIS A 208 11.00 -24.53 6.60
N LEU A 209 10.67 -24.44 5.31
CA LEU A 209 10.55 -25.60 4.42
C LEU A 209 11.88 -26.33 4.26
N LEU A 210 12.97 -25.59 4.08
CA LEU A 210 14.32 -26.17 4.00
C LEU A 210 14.70 -26.90 5.30
N MET A 211 14.37 -26.33 6.46
CA MET A 211 14.63 -26.96 7.77
C MET A 211 13.80 -28.24 7.96
N GLN A 212 12.53 -28.24 7.53
CA GLN A 212 11.69 -29.43 7.55
C GLN A 212 12.20 -30.52 6.61
N TRP A 213 12.70 -30.14 5.42
CA TRP A 213 13.21 -31.07 4.44
C TRP A 213 14.47 -31.81 4.92
N ASP A 214 15.39 -31.12 5.57
CA ASP A 214 16.57 -31.75 6.20
C ASP A 214 16.15 -32.76 7.28
N HIS A 215 15.15 -32.41 8.10
CA HIS A 215 14.62 -33.33 9.11
C HIS A 215 14.02 -34.61 8.50
N LEU A 216 13.19 -34.48 7.46
CA LEU A 216 12.61 -35.63 6.75
C LEU A 216 13.68 -36.50 6.09
N THR A 217 14.71 -35.88 5.51
CA THR A 217 15.81 -36.60 4.87
C THR A 217 16.63 -37.40 5.88
N ARG A 218 16.85 -36.84 7.09
CA ARG A 218 17.52 -37.55 8.20
C ARG A 218 16.71 -38.75 8.67
N LEU A 219 15.39 -38.59 8.83
CA LEU A 219 14.50 -39.70 9.20
C LEU A 219 14.52 -40.82 8.14
N GLY A 220 14.47 -40.46 6.85
CA GLY A 220 14.58 -41.44 5.76
C GLY A 220 15.89 -42.22 5.79
N LYS A 221 17.03 -41.53 5.93
CA LYS A 221 18.35 -42.19 6.04
C LYS A 221 18.44 -43.12 7.26
N ALA A 222 17.87 -42.72 8.39
CA ALA A 222 17.84 -43.56 9.59
C ALA A 222 17.00 -44.83 9.39
N GLN A 223 15.84 -44.73 8.70
CA GLN A 223 15.02 -45.89 8.37
C GLN A 223 15.72 -46.84 7.39
N ASP A 224 16.37 -46.31 6.35
CA ASP A 224 17.12 -47.11 5.38
C ASP A 224 18.24 -47.91 6.04
N GLU A 225 18.95 -47.30 6.99
CA GLU A 225 20.02 -47.98 7.74
C GLU A 225 19.46 -49.14 8.59
N ILE A 226 18.34 -48.92 9.29
CA ILE A 226 17.65 -49.96 10.06
C ILE A 226 17.23 -51.12 9.14
N VAL A 227 16.64 -50.82 7.97
CA VAL A 227 16.22 -51.84 6.99
C VAL A 227 17.42 -52.61 6.46
N ARG A 228 18.55 -51.95 6.18
CA ARG A 228 19.80 -52.60 5.75
C ARG A 228 20.34 -53.55 6.83
N GLN A 229 20.33 -53.14 8.10
CA GLN A 229 20.77 -53.97 9.21
C GLN A 229 19.89 -55.22 9.39
N LEU A 230 18.57 -55.08 9.29
CA LEU A 230 17.64 -56.22 9.35
C LEU A 230 17.87 -57.19 8.19
N ARG A 231 18.09 -56.69 6.96
CA ARG A 231 18.42 -57.53 5.79
C ARG A 231 19.76 -58.26 5.97
N ALA A 232 20.78 -57.58 6.50
CA ALA A 232 22.09 -58.18 6.76
C ALA A 232 22.02 -59.27 7.85
N GLY A 233 21.30 -59.01 8.95
CA GLY A 233 21.11 -59.98 10.03
C GLY A 233 20.32 -61.21 9.59
N SER A 234 19.25 -61.05 8.82
CA SER A 234 18.43 -62.16 8.31
C SER A 234 19.16 -63.00 7.24
N GLY A 235 20.14 -62.42 6.53
CA GLY A 235 20.99 -63.15 5.57
C GLY A 235 22.11 -63.97 6.22
N ALA A 236 22.56 -63.59 7.43
CA ALA A 236 23.56 -64.34 8.19
C ALA A 236 22.95 -65.58 8.87
N ASP A 237 21.71 -65.48 9.35
CA ASP A 237 21.00 -66.55 10.07
C ASP A 237 20.56 -67.72 9.14
N ARG A 238 20.51 -67.50 7.82
CA ARG A 238 20.13 -68.52 6.82
C ARG A 238 21.30 -69.37 6.30
N LYS A 239 22.55 -69.06 6.70
CA LYS A 239 23.78 -69.74 6.23
C LYS A 239 24.46 -70.64 7.28
N GLY A 240 23.90 -70.76 8.49
CA GLY A 240 24.28 -71.75 9.50
C GLY A 240 23.32 -72.92 9.51
#